data_AF-A0A7T1I7L9-F1
#
_entry.id   AF-A0A7T1I7L9-F1
#
_cell.length_a   1.000
_cell.length_b   1.000
_cell.length_c   1.000
_cell.angle_alpha   90.00
_cell.angle_beta   90.00
_cell.angle_gamma   90.00
#
_symmetry.space_group_name_H-M   'P 1'
#
loop_
_entity.id
_entity.type
_entity.pdbx_description
1 polymer ?
#
loop_
_entity_poly.entity_id
_entity_poly.type
_entity_poly.pdbx_seq_one_letter_code
_entity_poly.pdbx_strand_id
1 'polypeptide(L)'
;MGRPYQPSLLRLLHGATAVLVPLAWLSGLLVYSNLDGRWGRLPWRIGGDWIDLHGSTGVLLWPVTLLFGVYALSVGRRRLQQPANALALLALALAVGSGKLMQEDWLRQGVLDHWVYGVHLVAWLAIALCVAVHVGAVLQRGGLPLARSMASWRMQANDQPRHWIGQVRRAMGQRR
;
A
#
# COMPACT_ATOMS: atom_id res chain seq x y z
N MET A 1 -11.80 -18.39 23.17
CA MET A 1 -11.86 -17.90 21.78
C MET A 1 -10.49 -18.09 21.13
N GLY A 2 -10.43 -18.68 19.93
CA GLY A 2 -9.16 -18.86 19.21
C GLY A 2 -8.52 -17.51 18.83
N ARG A 3 -7.20 -17.40 18.89
CA ARG A 3 -6.49 -16.19 18.46
C ARG A 3 -6.71 -15.97 16.95
N PRO A 4 -7.03 -14.75 16.49
CA PRO A 4 -7.14 -14.47 15.06
C PRO A 4 -5.86 -14.88 14.33
N TYR A 5 -6.00 -15.64 13.24
CA TYR A 5 -4.88 -16.12 12.43
C TYR A 5 -4.99 -15.60 11.00
N GLN A 6 -3.86 -15.12 10.47
CA GLN A 6 -3.72 -14.59 9.12
C GLN A 6 -2.67 -15.40 8.36
N PRO A 7 -2.88 -15.75 7.08
CA PRO A 7 -1.88 -16.46 6.30
C PRO A 7 -0.54 -15.71 6.22
N SER A 8 0.58 -16.43 6.20
CA SER A 8 1.92 -15.84 6.18
C SER A 8 2.19 -15.07 4.89
N LEU A 9 1.69 -15.56 3.74
CA LEU A 9 1.77 -14.84 2.47
C LEU A 9 1.01 -13.51 2.51
N LEU A 10 -0.18 -13.50 3.13
CA LEU A 10 -0.93 -12.26 3.37
C LEU A 10 -0.12 -11.31 4.25
N ARG A 11 0.42 -11.79 5.37
CA ARG A 11 1.20 -10.96 6.30
C ARG A 11 2.46 -10.41 5.65
N LEU A 12 3.12 -11.18 4.78
CA LEU A 12 4.30 -10.72 4.06
C LEU A 12 3.95 -9.60 3.07
N LEU A 13 2.98 -9.83 2.18
CA LEU A 13 2.58 -8.85 1.16
C LEU A 13 2.00 -7.59 1.80
N HIS A 14 1.10 -7.75 2.76
CA HIS A 14 0.55 -6.64 3.51
C HIS A 14 1.62 -5.95 4.36
N GLY A 15 2.52 -6.68 5.01
CA GLY A 15 3.59 -6.12 5.84
C GLY A 15 4.56 -5.28 5.02
N ALA A 16 4.98 -5.77 3.85
CA ALA A 16 5.77 -4.99 2.89
C ALA A 16 5.03 -3.72 2.46
N THR A 17 3.74 -3.84 2.13
CA THR A 17 2.89 -2.69 1.77
C THR A 17 2.76 -1.70 2.93
N ALA A 18 2.58 -2.19 4.16
CA ALA A 18 2.41 -1.39 5.37
C ALA A 18 3.70 -0.67 5.82
N VAL A 19 4.85 -1.05 5.27
CA VAL A 19 6.13 -0.32 5.44
C VAL A 19 6.33 0.67 4.30
N LEU A 20 6.17 0.21 3.05
CA LEU A 20 6.43 1.02 1.87
C LEU A 20 5.44 2.17 1.70
N VAL A 21 4.16 1.99 2.04
CA VAL A 21 3.15 3.06 1.93
C VAL A 21 3.46 4.23 2.86
N PRO A 22 3.76 4.05 4.17
CA PRO A 22 4.21 5.16 5.01
C PRO A 22 5.49 5.83 4.51
N LEU A 23 6.47 5.07 4.02
CA LEU A 23 7.70 5.63 3.45
C LEU A 23 7.40 6.51 2.22
N ALA A 24 6.55 6.03 1.30
CA ALA A 24 6.12 6.79 0.13
C ALA A 24 5.29 8.02 0.53
N TRP A 25 4.41 7.87 1.53
CA TRP A 25 3.55 8.94 2.00
C TRP A 25 4.35 10.08 2.66
N LEU A 26 5.31 9.75 3.54
CA LEU A 26 6.17 10.72 4.22
C LEU A 26 7.17 11.38 3.26
N SER A 27 7.82 10.62 2.39
CA SER A 27 8.69 11.21 1.36
C SER A 27 7.90 12.10 0.40
N GLY A 28 6.70 11.69 -0.01
CA GLY A 28 5.81 12.49 -0.86
C GLY A 28 5.35 13.79 -0.20
N LEU A 29 5.09 13.76 1.12
CA LEU A 29 4.81 14.98 1.90
C LEU A 29 5.97 15.98 1.83
N LEU A 30 7.21 15.49 1.95
CA LEU A 30 8.41 16.33 1.90
C LEU A 30 8.65 16.86 0.48
N VAL A 31 8.44 16.04 -0.55
CA VAL A 31 8.47 16.46 -1.96
C VAL A 31 7.47 17.59 -2.19
N TYR A 32 6.20 17.37 -1.82
CA TYR A 32 5.14 18.36 -1.99
C TYR A 32 5.46 19.66 -1.22
N SER A 33 5.88 19.56 0.04
CA SER A 33 6.18 20.73 0.88
C SER A 33 7.38 21.53 0.36
N ASN A 34 8.39 20.85 -0.22
CA ASN A 34 9.60 21.50 -0.71
C ASN A 34 9.43 22.08 -2.12
N LEU A 35 8.73 21.39 -3.03
CA LEU A 35 8.69 21.74 -4.45
C LEU A 35 7.38 22.44 -4.86
N ASP A 36 6.22 22.02 -4.34
CA ASP A 36 4.91 22.51 -4.76
C ASP A 36 4.30 23.47 -3.73
N GLY A 37 3.77 22.92 -2.64
CA GLY A 37 3.22 23.68 -1.52
C GLY A 37 2.04 24.59 -1.83
N ARG A 38 1.33 24.42 -2.96
CA ARG A 38 0.21 25.29 -3.38
C ARG A 38 -0.95 25.38 -2.36
N TRP A 39 -1.16 24.34 -1.56
CA TRP A 39 -2.15 24.28 -0.48
C TRP A 39 -1.52 24.36 0.92
N GLY A 40 -0.31 24.90 1.00
CA GLY A 40 0.46 25.04 2.24
C GLY A 40 1.71 24.18 2.26
N ARG A 41 2.64 24.57 3.13
CA ARG A 41 3.94 23.94 3.33
C ARG A 41 4.15 23.67 4.81
N LEU A 42 5.01 22.70 5.12
CA LEU A 42 5.55 22.55 6.47
C LEU A 42 6.34 23.82 6.84
N PRO A 43 6.33 24.24 8.12
CA PRO A 43 7.03 25.44 8.56
C PRO A 43 8.56 25.28 8.55
N TRP A 44 9.05 24.05 8.39
CA TRP A 44 10.46 23.72 8.21
C TRP A 44 10.69 23.06 6.84
N ARG A 45 11.87 23.34 6.26
CA ARG A 45 12.36 22.62 5.08
C ARG A 45 13.39 21.60 5.51
N ILE A 46 13.14 20.34 5.17
CA ILE A 46 14.13 19.28 5.35
C ILE A 46 14.83 19.10 4.01
N GLY A 47 16.13 19.40 3.97
CA GLY A 47 16.97 19.15 2.80
C GLY A 47 17.10 17.65 2.51
N GLY A 48 17.50 17.31 1.28
CA GLY A 48 17.68 15.92 0.84
C GLY A 48 16.97 15.64 -0.48
N ASP A 49 17.33 14.52 -1.11
CA ASP A 49 16.77 14.10 -2.38
C ASP A 49 15.46 13.32 -2.18
N TRP A 50 14.46 14.02 -1.64
CA TRP A 50 13.18 13.42 -1.28
C TRP A 50 12.40 12.92 -2.49
N ILE A 51 12.60 13.54 -3.66
CA ILE A 51 11.92 13.13 -4.89
C ILE A 51 12.50 11.81 -5.41
N ASP A 52 13.82 11.63 -5.38
CA ASP A 52 14.45 10.34 -5.74
C ASP A 52 14.11 9.24 -4.73
N LEU A 53 14.08 9.56 -3.44
CA LEU A 53 13.66 8.61 -2.40
C LEU A 53 12.20 8.18 -2.59
N HIS A 54 11.31 9.15 -2.88
CA HIS A 54 9.91 8.89 -3.15
C HIS A 54 9.73 8.03 -4.40
N GLY A 55 10.38 8.40 -5.52
CA GLY A 55 10.38 7.66 -6.77
C GLY A 55 10.89 6.23 -6.60
N SER A 56 12.02 6.05 -5.93
CA SER A 56 12.60 4.74 -5.60
C SER A 56 11.66 3.89 -4.74
N THR A 57 11.01 4.50 -3.75
CA THR A 57 10.00 3.80 -2.93
C THR A 57 8.81 3.38 -3.79
N GLY A 58 8.36 4.23 -4.71
CA GLY A 58 7.31 3.91 -5.68
C GLY A 58 7.67 2.74 -6.59
N VAL A 59 8.92 2.68 -7.08
CA VAL A 59 9.44 1.56 -7.89
C VAL A 59 9.40 0.25 -7.11
N LEU A 60 9.79 0.25 -5.83
CA LEU A 60 9.72 -0.94 -4.97
C LEU A 60 8.27 -1.34 -4.64
N LEU A 61 7.38 -0.35 -4.48
CA LEU A 61 5.98 -0.57 -4.15
C LEU A 61 5.17 -1.11 -5.33
N TRP A 62 5.56 -0.81 -6.57
CA TRP A 62 4.88 -1.28 -7.79
C TRP A 62 4.72 -2.81 -7.87
N PRO A 63 5.79 -3.64 -7.82
CA PRO A 63 5.65 -5.08 -7.90
C PRO A 63 4.93 -5.66 -6.67
N VAL A 64 5.15 -5.07 -5.48
CA VAL A 64 4.47 -5.49 -4.25
C VAL A 64 2.96 -5.27 -4.36
N THR A 65 2.55 -4.11 -4.90
CA THR A 65 1.14 -3.77 -5.12
C THR A 65 0.49 -4.72 -6.11
N LEU A 66 1.17 -5.03 -7.21
CA LEU A 66 0.68 -5.99 -8.20
C LEU A 66 0.47 -7.37 -7.58
N LEU A 67 1.47 -7.90 -6.88
CA LEU A 67 1.39 -9.20 -6.21
C LEU A 67 0.30 -9.22 -5.14
N PHE A 68 0.18 -8.16 -4.34
CA PHE A 68 -0.83 -8.06 -3.31
C PHE A 68 -2.25 -7.93 -3.89
N GLY A 69 -2.42 -7.19 -4.97
CA GLY A 69 -3.67 -7.11 -5.71
C GLY A 69 -4.11 -8.46 -6.27
N VAL A 70 -3.20 -9.19 -6.93
CA VAL A 70 -3.46 -10.55 -7.42
C VAL A 70 -3.84 -11.48 -6.26
N TYR A 71 -3.11 -11.44 -5.15
CA TYR A 71 -3.44 -12.23 -3.96
C TYR A 71 -4.84 -11.89 -3.43
N ALA A 72 -5.17 -10.60 -3.33
CA ALA A 72 -6.45 -10.13 -2.80
C ALA A 72 -7.64 -10.54 -3.68
N LEU A 73 -7.45 -10.61 -5.00
CA LEU A 73 -8.48 -11.00 -5.95
C LEU A 73 -8.60 -12.53 -6.14
N SER A 74 -7.61 -13.30 -5.67
CA SER A 74 -7.55 -14.76 -5.82
C SER A 74 -7.68 -15.50 -4.47
N VAL A 75 -6.57 -16.06 -3.96
CA VAL A 75 -6.50 -16.86 -2.73
C VAL A 75 -7.05 -16.11 -1.52
N GLY A 76 -6.77 -14.81 -1.44
CA GLY A 76 -7.17 -13.95 -0.34
C GLY A 76 -8.62 -13.47 -0.41
N ARG A 77 -9.33 -13.66 -1.53
CA ARG A 77 -10.62 -12.99 -1.81
C ARG A 77 -11.63 -13.14 -0.69
N ARG A 78 -11.95 -14.36 -0.27
CA ARG A 78 -12.97 -14.62 0.78
C ARG A 78 -12.67 -13.92 2.10
N ARG A 79 -11.38 -13.72 2.42
CA ARG A 79 -10.92 -13.08 3.65
C ARG A 79 -10.84 -11.56 3.53
N LEU A 80 -10.48 -11.08 2.34
CA LEU A 80 -10.18 -9.67 2.08
C LEU A 80 -11.36 -8.90 1.47
N GLN A 81 -12.45 -9.58 1.08
CA GLN A 81 -13.65 -8.99 0.48
C GLN A 81 -14.41 -8.13 1.48
N GLN A 82 -13.93 -6.90 1.65
CA GLN A 82 -14.46 -5.87 2.53
C GLN A 82 -14.36 -4.53 1.82
N PRO A 83 -15.38 -3.66 1.89
CA PRO A 83 -15.36 -2.38 1.17
C PRO A 83 -14.13 -1.53 1.49
N ALA A 84 -13.76 -1.42 2.77
CA ALA A 84 -12.58 -0.66 3.18
C ALA A 84 -11.27 -1.19 2.59
N ASN A 85 -11.14 -2.51 2.41
CA ASN A 85 -9.96 -3.10 1.78
C ASN A 85 -9.95 -2.80 0.27
N ALA A 86 -11.10 -2.89 -0.39
CA ALA A 86 -11.22 -2.59 -1.81
C ALA A 86 -10.88 -1.12 -2.10
N LEU A 87 -11.41 -0.19 -1.30
CA LEU A 87 -11.10 1.24 -1.42
C LEU A 87 -9.61 1.52 -1.23
N ALA A 88 -8.98 0.91 -0.21
CA ALA A 88 -7.54 1.06 0.01
C ALA A 88 -6.70 0.49 -1.15
N LEU A 89 -7.07 -0.66 -1.71
CA LEU A 89 -6.39 -1.24 -2.87
C LEU A 89 -6.55 -0.39 -4.13
N LEU A 90 -7.74 0.18 -4.36
CA LEU A 90 -7.99 1.09 -5.48
C LEU A 90 -7.19 2.38 -5.34
N ALA A 91 -7.20 3.01 -4.17
CA ALA A 91 -6.41 4.21 -3.91
C ALA A 91 -4.90 3.93 -4.06
N LEU A 92 -4.43 2.77 -3.61
CA LEU A 92 -3.04 2.35 -3.77
C LEU A 92 -2.67 2.16 -5.25
N ALA A 93 -3.53 1.49 -6.02
CA ALA A 93 -3.33 1.29 -7.45
C ALA A 93 -3.30 2.62 -8.21
N LEU A 94 -4.19 3.57 -7.85
CA LEU A 94 -4.18 4.92 -8.42
C LEU A 94 -2.90 5.67 -8.06
N ALA A 95 -2.45 5.65 -6.80
CA ALA A 95 -1.25 6.34 -6.37
C ALA A 95 0.01 5.79 -7.05
N VAL A 96 0.17 4.46 -7.07
CA VAL A 96 1.30 3.80 -7.73
C VAL A 96 1.25 3.97 -9.25
N GLY A 97 0.08 3.80 -9.86
CA GLY A 97 -0.11 3.91 -11.31
C GLY A 97 0.17 5.33 -11.83
N SER A 98 -0.44 6.34 -11.21
CA SER A 98 -0.20 7.74 -11.56
C SER A 98 1.25 8.17 -11.27
N GLY A 99 1.83 7.73 -10.15
CA GLY A 99 3.23 8.04 -9.82
C GLY A 99 4.21 7.46 -10.83
N LYS A 100 3.93 6.26 -11.36
CA LYS A 100 4.77 5.64 -12.40
C LYS A 100 4.69 6.34 -13.76
N LEU A 101 3.57 7.01 -14.05
CA LEU A 101 3.36 7.81 -15.26
C LEU A 101 3.90 9.25 -15.13
N MET A 102 4.21 9.68 -13.91
CA MET A 102 4.70 11.01 -13.60
C MET A 102 6.21 11.09 -13.87
N GLN A 103 6.69 12.21 -14.42
CA GLN A 103 8.12 12.48 -14.53
C GLN A 103 8.56 13.39 -13.36
N GLU A 104 9.67 13.04 -12.74
CA GLU A 104 10.19 13.74 -11.56
C GLU A 104 10.68 15.16 -11.90
N ASP A 105 11.21 15.35 -13.11
CA ASP A 105 11.72 16.63 -13.59
C ASP A 105 10.65 17.72 -13.66
N TRP A 106 9.38 17.35 -13.85
CA TRP A 106 8.27 18.31 -13.84
C TRP A 106 8.25 19.09 -12.52
N LEU A 107 8.33 18.40 -11.38
CA LEU A 107 8.37 19.05 -10.07
C LEU A 107 9.69 19.80 -9.84
N ARG A 108 10.82 19.24 -10.29
CA ARG A 108 12.14 19.88 -10.14
C ARG A 108 12.20 21.22 -10.88
N GLN A 109 11.52 21.32 -12.01
CA GLN A 109 11.45 22.52 -12.86
C GLN A 109 10.28 23.45 -12.48
N GLY A 110 9.42 23.06 -11.54
CA GLY A 110 8.23 23.83 -11.16
C GLY A 110 7.09 23.78 -12.16
N VAL A 111 7.09 22.81 -13.09
CA VAL A 111 6.04 22.57 -14.08
C VAL A 111 4.98 21.68 -13.46
N LEU A 112 3.85 22.28 -13.09
CA LEU A 112 2.90 21.74 -12.11
C LEU A 112 1.49 21.50 -12.67
N ASP A 113 1.29 21.72 -13.96
CA ASP A 113 0.03 21.73 -14.72
C ASP A 113 -0.27 20.40 -15.42
N HIS A 114 0.66 19.43 -15.41
CA HIS A 114 0.41 18.09 -15.93
C HIS A 114 -0.69 17.36 -15.15
N TRP A 115 -1.72 16.89 -15.85
CA TRP A 115 -2.87 16.21 -15.23
C TRP A 115 -2.47 14.97 -14.42
N VAL A 116 -1.42 14.23 -14.85
CA VAL A 116 -0.92 13.05 -14.15
C VAL A 116 -0.43 13.40 -12.75
N TYR A 117 0.26 14.55 -12.60
CA TYR A 117 0.69 15.05 -11.30
C TYR A 117 -0.52 15.36 -10.41
N GLY A 118 -1.54 16.03 -10.95
CA GLY A 118 -2.78 16.30 -10.22
C GLY A 118 -3.49 15.03 -9.74
N VAL A 119 -3.59 14.01 -10.61
CA VAL A 119 -4.14 12.69 -10.23
C VAL A 119 -3.30 12.03 -9.14
N HIS A 120 -1.96 12.08 -9.25
CA HIS A 120 -1.06 11.51 -8.25
C HIS A 120 -1.21 12.18 -6.89
N LEU A 121 -1.30 13.52 -6.87
CA LEU A 121 -1.47 14.29 -5.65
C LEU A 121 -2.83 14.00 -4.96
N VAL A 122 -3.91 13.90 -5.74
CA VAL A 122 -5.23 13.49 -5.21
C VAL A 122 -5.19 12.05 -4.71
N ALA A 123 -4.53 11.14 -5.44
CA ALA A 123 -4.38 9.75 -5.03
C ALA A 123 -3.57 9.61 -3.72
N TRP A 124 -2.54 10.45 -3.53
CA TRP A 124 -1.76 10.53 -2.28
C TRP A 124 -2.62 10.94 -1.06
N LEU A 125 -3.55 11.87 -1.24
CA LEU A 125 -4.53 12.21 -0.19
C LEU A 125 -5.56 11.09 0.01
N ALA A 126 -6.07 10.52 -1.08
CA ALA A 126 -7.07 9.46 -1.04
C ALA A 126 -6.55 8.20 -0.34
N ILE A 127 -5.31 7.79 -0.58
CA ILE A 127 -4.72 6.62 0.09
C ILE A 127 -4.57 6.86 1.59
N ALA A 128 -4.20 8.07 2.03
CA ALA A 128 -4.11 8.40 3.45
C ALA A 128 -5.47 8.22 4.15
N LEU A 129 -6.53 8.76 3.56
CA LEU A 129 -7.90 8.60 4.06
C LEU A 129 -8.34 7.12 4.06
N CYS A 130 -8.12 6.41 2.94
CA CYS A 130 -8.53 5.01 2.82
C CYS A 130 -7.79 4.10 3.81
N VAL A 131 -6.51 4.37 4.10
CA VAL A 131 -5.74 3.66 5.14
C VAL A 131 -6.34 3.93 6.52
N ALA A 132 -6.69 5.17 6.85
CA ALA A 132 -7.34 5.49 8.12
C ALA A 132 -8.68 4.75 8.28
N VAL A 133 -9.51 4.76 7.23
CA VAL A 133 -10.79 4.02 7.19
C VAL A 133 -10.56 2.51 7.30
N HIS A 134 -9.57 1.96 6.60
CA HIS A 134 -9.19 0.55 6.68
C HIS A 134 -8.81 0.15 8.10
N VAL A 135 -7.93 0.90 8.77
CA VAL A 135 -7.51 0.65 10.15
C VAL A 135 -8.72 0.74 11.09
N GLY A 136 -9.57 1.77 10.94
CA GLY A 136 -10.81 1.91 11.71
C GLY A 136 -11.74 0.70 11.54
N ALA A 137 -11.94 0.24 10.31
CA ALA A 137 -12.76 -0.93 10.01
C ALA A 137 -12.17 -2.25 10.56
N VAL A 138 -10.83 -2.36 10.68
CA VAL A 138 -10.18 -3.51 11.33
C VAL A 138 -10.44 -3.47 12.84
N LEU A 139 -10.27 -2.31 13.47
CA LEU A 139 -10.49 -2.14 14.91
C LEU A 139 -11.96 -2.39 15.30
N GLN A 140 -12.92 -1.93 14.50
CA GLN A 140 -14.34 -2.16 14.76
C GLN A 140 -14.74 -3.64 14.69
N ARG A 141 -14.16 -4.42 13.78
CA ARG A 141 -14.58 -5.82 13.55
C ARG A 141 -13.92 -6.82 14.49
N GLY A 142 -12.67 -6.59 14.88
CA GLY A 142 -11.90 -7.58 15.64
C GLY A 142 -10.95 -6.98 16.67
N GLY A 143 -11.03 -5.67 16.90
CA GLY A 143 -10.22 -4.95 17.88
C GLY A 143 -8.71 -5.08 17.68
N LEU A 144 -7.98 -4.81 18.77
CA LEU A 144 -6.53 -5.00 18.83
C LEU A 144 -6.05 -6.43 18.54
N PRO A 145 -6.76 -7.51 18.93
CA PRO A 145 -6.34 -8.87 18.59
C PRO A 145 -6.23 -9.12 17.09
N LEU A 146 -7.18 -8.61 16.30
CA LEU A 146 -7.14 -8.73 14.84
C LEU A 146 -6.00 -7.92 14.24
N ALA A 147 -5.81 -6.66 14.67
CA ALA A 147 -4.71 -5.82 14.22
C ALA A 147 -3.34 -6.46 14.53
N ARG A 148 -3.14 -6.92 15.77
CA ARG A 148 -1.89 -7.59 16.20
C ARG A 148 -1.63 -8.90 15.47
N SER A 149 -2.66 -9.58 14.99
CA SER A 149 -2.47 -10.82 14.22
C SER A 149 -1.72 -10.61 12.90
N MET A 150 -1.79 -9.40 12.33
CA MET A 150 -1.05 -9.04 11.11
C MET A 150 0.46 -8.92 11.35
N ALA A 151 0.87 -8.51 12.56
CA ALA A 151 2.28 -8.38 12.97
C ALA A 151 2.85 -9.66 13.59
N SER A 152 2.11 -10.77 13.59
CA SER A 152 2.57 -12.01 14.21
C SER A 152 3.58 -12.75 13.34
N TRP A 153 4.70 -13.13 13.95
CA TRP A 153 5.71 -14.02 13.34
C TRP A 153 5.34 -15.51 13.38
N ARG A 154 4.24 -15.89 14.06
CA ARG A 154 3.86 -17.30 14.22
C ARG A 154 3.43 -17.90 12.88
N MET A 155 4.12 -18.94 12.42
CA MET A 155 3.77 -19.70 11.22
C MET A 155 3.12 -21.03 11.60
N GLN A 156 2.01 -21.39 10.95
CA GLN A 156 1.44 -22.73 11.04
C GLN A 156 2.10 -23.66 10.00
N ALA A 157 2.09 -24.97 10.27
CA ALA A 157 2.74 -25.98 9.43
C ALA A 157 2.30 -25.90 7.95
N ASN A 158 1.01 -25.68 7.69
CA ASN A 158 0.42 -25.62 6.34
C ASN A 158 0.56 -24.26 5.66
N ASP A 159 1.30 -23.33 6.26
CA ASP A 159 1.38 -21.93 5.84
C ASP A 159 2.82 -21.43 5.82
N GLN A 160 3.74 -22.33 5.49
CA GLN A 160 5.16 -22.05 5.26
C GLN A 160 5.39 -21.69 3.78
N PRO A 161 6.52 -21.02 3.44
CA PRO A 161 6.83 -20.61 2.07
C PRO A 161 6.73 -21.73 1.03
N ARG A 162 7.14 -22.95 1.38
CA ARG A 162 7.02 -24.14 0.53
C ARG A 162 5.59 -24.49 0.11
N HIS A 163 4.58 -24.05 0.87
CA HIS A 163 3.17 -24.33 0.61
C HIS A 163 2.46 -23.22 -0.16
N TRP A 164 3.08 -22.04 -0.34
CA TRP A 164 2.43 -20.88 -0.98
C TRP A 164 2.01 -21.15 -2.42
N ILE A 165 2.90 -21.75 -3.22
CA ILE A 165 2.59 -22.10 -4.62
C ILE A 165 1.40 -23.06 -4.68
N GLY A 166 1.35 -24.06 -3.79
CA GLY A 166 0.23 -24.99 -3.70
C GLY A 166 -1.09 -24.31 -3.26
N GLN A 167 -1.04 -23.30 -2.39
CA GLN A 167 -2.22 -22.50 -2.05
C GLN A 167 -2.74 -21.71 -3.25
N VAL A 168 -1.84 -21.08 -4.02
CA VAL A 168 -2.19 -20.33 -5.25
C VAL A 168 -2.78 -21.25 -6.31
N ARG A 169 -2.15 -22.40 -6.59
CA ARG A 169 -2.65 -23.39 -7.57
C ARG A 169 -4.05 -23.92 -7.22
N ARG A 170 -4.30 -24.21 -5.94
CA ARG A 170 -5.63 -24.65 -5.46
C ARG A 170 -6.69 -23.57 -5.66
N ALA A 171 -6.37 -22.31 -5.42
CA ALA A 171 -7.29 -21.21 -5.63
C ALA A 171 -7.60 -20.95 -7.12
N MET A 172 -6.65 -21.22 -8.01
CA MET A 172 -6.81 -21.09 -9.46
C MET A 172 -7.51 -22.30 -10.13
N GLY A 173 -8.09 -23.23 -9.36
CA GLY A 173 -8.95 -24.26 -9.91
C GLY A 173 -8.26 -25.54 -10.40
N GLN A 174 -7.00 -25.80 -10.03
CA GLN A 174 -6.45 -27.15 -10.16
C GLN A 174 -6.98 -28.04 -9.04
N ARG A 175 -8.24 -28.48 -9.17
CA ARG A 175 -8.70 -29.74 -8.59
C ARG A 175 -8.08 -30.85 -9.45
N ARG A 176 -6.95 -31.40 -9.01
CA ARG A 176 -6.62 -32.79 -9.32
C ARG A 176 -6.80 -33.56 -8.03
#